data_AF-A0AAW4Z9D1-F1
#
_entry.id   AF-A0AAW4Z9D1-F1
#
_cell.length_a   1.000
_cell.length_b   1.000
_cell.length_c   1.000
_cell.angle_alpha   90.00
_cell.angle_beta   90.00
_cell.angle_gamma   90.00
#
_symmetry.space_group_name_H-M   'P 1'
#
loop_
_entity.id
_entity.type
_entity.pdbx_description
1 polymer ?
#
loop_
_entity_poly.entity_id
_entity_poly.type
_entity_poly.pdbx_seq_one_letter_code
_entity_poly.pdbx_strand_id
1 'polypeptide(L)' 'MTTSCLQEKIDKLQNTVHALLHKSNYMAGVYVDDLVRLNNEIHEQINDLYPCHGKTAEQEAALC' A
#
# COMPACT_ATOMS: atom_id res chain seq x y z
N MET A 1 -0.08 -11.35 19.14
CA MET A 1 -0.75 -11.63 17.85
C MET A 1 0.34 -11.66 16.81
N THR A 2 0.61 -12.82 16.22
CA THR A 2 1.57 -12.94 15.10
C THR A 2 0.82 -12.59 13.83
N THR A 3 0.87 -11.32 13.43
CA THR A 3 0.49 -10.91 12.08
C THR A 3 1.31 -11.73 11.10
N SER A 4 0.65 -12.35 10.12
CA SER A 4 1.39 -13.05 9.06
C SER A 4 2.20 -12.04 8.27
N CYS A 5 3.38 -12.41 7.78
CA CYS A 5 4.23 -11.58 6.92
C CYS A 5 3.44 -10.98 5.73
N LEU A 6 2.42 -11.68 5.24
CA LEU A 6 1.53 -11.20 4.18
C LEU A 6 0.61 -10.06 4.65
N GLN A 7 0.01 -10.19 5.84
CA GLN A 7 -0.84 -9.13 6.41
C GLN A 7 -0.06 -7.83 6.61
N GLU A 8 1.19 -7.93 7.10
CA GLU A 8 2.05 -6.76 7.29
C GLU A 8 2.35 -6.04 5.97
N LYS A 9 2.54 -6.80 4.88
CA LYS A 9 2.72 -6.22 3.54
C LYS A 9 1.44 -5.55 3.02
N ILE A 10 0.27 -6.16 3.23
CA ILE A 10 -1.03 -5.58 2.87
C ILE A 10 -1.27 -4.28 3.65
N ASP A 11 -1.08 -4.31 4.97
CA ASP A 11 -1.24 -3.14 5.84
C ASP A 11 -0.28 -2.02 5.44
N LYS A 12 0.97 -2.36 5.09
CA LYS A 12 1.95 -1.39 4.58
C LYS A 12 1.45 -0.73 3.29
N LEU A 13 0.96 -1.51 2.33
CA LEU A 13 0.47 -1.00 1.05
C LEU A 13 -0.71 -0.04 1.26
N GLN A 14 -1.67 -0.45 2.07
CA GLN A 14 -2.84 0.37 2.42
C GLN A 14 -2.43 1.70 3.06
N ASN A 15 -1.45 1.68 3.97
CA ASN A 15 -0.93 2.89 4.60
C ASN A 15 -0.21 3.81 3.59
N THR A 16 0.59 3.26 2.68
CA THR A 16 1.28 4.06 1.65
C THR A 16 0.29 4.70 0.67
N VAL A 17 -0.74 3.95 0.23
CA VAL A 17 -1.84 4.47 -0.61
C VAL A 17 -2.60 5.57 0.12
N HIS A 18 -2.93 5.36 1.40
CA HIS A 18 -3.61 6.37 2.21
C HIS A 18 -2.78 7.65 2.32
N ALA A 19 -1.46 7.53 2.53
CA ALA A 19 -0.55 8.68 2.57
C ALA A 19 -0.50 9.44 1.23
N LEU A 20 -0.48 8.73 0.10
CA LEU A 20 -0.52 9.34 -1.23
C LEU A 20 -1.82 10.13 -1.43
N LEU A 21 -2.98 9.50 -1.17
CA LEU A 21 -4.30 10.10 -1.33
C LEU A 21 -4.49 11.30 -0.40
N HIS A 22 -4.05 11.20 0.84
CA HIS A 22 -4.13 12.32 1.78
C HIS A 22 -3.25 13.48 1.31
N LYS A 23 -2.02 13.22 0.85
CA LYS A 23 -1.14 14.27 0.33
C LYS A 23 -1.70 14.91 -0.94
N SER A 24 -2.24 14.13 -1.88
CA SER A 24 -2.81 14.66 -3.11
C SER A 24 -4.06 15.51 -2.88
N ASN A 25 -4.86 15.19 -1.85
CA ASN A 25 -6.06 15.94 -1.50
C ASN A 25 -5.77 17.24 -0.74
N TYR A 26 -4.60 17.37 -0.11
CA TYR A 26 -4.20 18.59 0.57
C TYR A 26 -3.61 19.58 -0.45
N MET A 27 -4.48 20.34 -1.13
CA MET A 27 -4.13 21.26 -2.24
C MET A 27 -3.13 22.38 -1.89
N ALA A 28 -2.66 22.49 -0.66
CA ALA A 28 -1.65 23.46 -0.25
C ALA A 28 -0.25 22.82 -0.20
N GLY A 29 0.60 23.15 -1.19
CA GLY A 29 2.04 22.88 -1.12
C GLY A 29 2.44 21.41 -1.23
N VAL A 30 1.81 20.64 -2.12
CA VAL A 30 2.22 19.25 -2.37
C VAL A 30 3.53 19.23 -3.15
N TYR A 31 4.59 18.73 -2.52
CA TYR A 31 5.84 18.45 -3.21
C TYR A 31 5.65 17.27 -4.16
N VAL A 32 5.83 17.51 -5.47
CA VAL A 32 5.70 16.49 -6.52
C VAL A 32 6.62 15.29 -6.24
N ASP A 33 7.83 15.55 -5.71
CA ASP A 33 8.79 14.49 -5.37
C ASP A 33 8.25 13.51 -4.31
N ASP A 34 7.48 13.99 -3.34
CA ASP A 34 6.85 13.11 -2.35
C ASP A 34 5.78 12.21 -2.99
N LEU A 35 5.01 12.75 -3.93
CA LEU A 35 4.01 11.97 -4.67
C LEU A 35 4.68 10.91 -5.56
N VAL A 36 5.74 11.29 -6.28
CA VAL A 36 6.51 10.37 -7.12
C VAL A 36 7.13 9.26 -6.27
N ARG A 37 7.72 9.59 -5.12
CA ARG A 37 8.28 8.60 -4.19
C ARG A 37 7.20 7.62 -3.71
N LEU A 38 6.08 8.13 -3.22
CA LEU A 38 4.98 7.29 -2.73
C LEU A 38 4.38 6.42 -3.83
N ASN A 39 4.23 6.95 -5.04
CA ASN A 39 3.70 6.23 -6.19
C ASN A 39 4.64 5.08 -6.62
N ASN A 40 5.96 5.32 -6.62
CA ASN A 40 6.95 4.28 -6.91
C ASN A 40 6.94 3.20 -5.83
N GLU A 41 6.89 3.59 -4.55
CA GLU A 41 6.83 2.64 -3.45
C GLU A 41 5.54 1.79 -3.48
N ILE A 42 4.40 2.36 -3.87
CA ILE A 42 3.15 1.61 -4.11
C ILE A 42 3.34 0.60 -5.23
N HIS A 43 3.98 1.00 -6.34
CA HIS A 43 4.21 0.12 -7.48
C HIS A 43 5.08 -1.09 -7.10
N GLU A 44 6.15 -0.86 -6.33
CA GLU A 44 7.00 -1.93 -5.81
C GLU A 44 6.23 -2.87 -4.86
N GLN A 45 5.45 -2.31 -3.94
CA GLN A 45 4.64 -3.11 -3.00
C GLN A 45 3.57 -3.93 -3.70
N ILE A 46 2.92 -3.40 -4.75
CA ILE A 46 1.96 -4.15 -5.58
C ILE A 46 2.67 -5.29 -6.29
N ASN A 47 3.83 -5.06 -6.90
CA ASN A 47 4.58 -6.13 -7.58
C ASN A 47 5.00 -7.24 -6.62
N ASP A 48 5.37 -6.89 -5.39
CA ASP A 48 5.68 -7.83 -4.31
C ASP A 48 4.46 -8.66 -3.88
N LEU A 49 3.27 -8.04 -3.86
CA LEU A 49 2.01 -8.66 -3.42
C LEU A 49 1.28 -9.40 -4.53
N TYR A 50 1.48 -9.04 -5.80
CA TYR A 50 0.81 -9.63 -6.96
C TYR A 50 0.88 -11.17 -7.04
N PRO A 51 2.02 -11.82 -6.75
CA PRO A 51 2.09 -13.28 -6.75
C PRO A 51 1.61 -13.94 -5.45
N CYS A 52 1.23 -13.16 -4.43
CA CYS A 52 0.79 -13.70 -3.15
C CYS A 52 -0.67 -14.15 -3.21
N HIS A 53 -0.99 -15.17 -2.40
CA HIS A 53 -2.36 -15.61 -2.15
C HIS A 53 -2.62 -15.64 -0.65
N GLY A 54 -3.79 -15.16 -0.25
CA GLY A 54 -4.28 -15.16 1.12
C GLY A 54 -4.48 -16.58 1.63
N LYS A 55 -4.12 -16.83 2.89
CA LYS A 55 -4.43 -18.10 3.55
C LYS A 55 -5.89 -18.17 4.02
N THR A 56 -6.52 -17.01 4.18
CA THR A 56 -7.93 -16.86 4.56
C THR A 56 -8.66 -16.02 3.52
N ALA A 57 -9.99 -16.10 3.52
CA ALA A 57 -10.82 -15.31 2.63
C ALA A 57 -10.64 -13.80 2.83
N GLU A 58 -10.39 -13.36 4.07
CA GLU A 58 -10.13 -11.97 4.41
C GLU A 58 -8.81 -11.49 3.82
N GLN A 59 -7.76 -12.32 3.86
CA GLN A 59 -6.48 -11.98 3.26
C GLN A 59 -6.54 -11.93 1.74
N GLU A 60 -7.27 -12.88 1.12
CA GLU A 60 -7.47 -12.88 -0.33
C GLU A 60 -8.30 -11.65 -0.76
N ALA A 61 -9.34 -11.32 0.00
CA ALA A 61 -10.16 -10.13 -0.25
C ALA A 61 -9.36 -8.83 -0.07
N ALA A 62 -8.39 -8.80 0.86
CA ALA A 62 -7.53 -7.64 1.08
C ALA A 62 -6.39 -7.49 0.06
N LEU A 63 -6.10 -8.53 -0.72
CA LEU A 63 -5.17 -8.48 -1.86
C LEU A 63 -5.84 -7.94 -3.13
N CYS A 64 -7.16 -8.06 -3.22
CA CYS A 64 -7.99 -7.52 -4.31
C CYS A 64 -8.27 -6.03 -4.13
#